data_AF-A0AAV6LCR7-F1
#
_entry.id   AF-A0AAV6LCR7-F1
#
_cell.length_a   1.000
_cell.length_b   1.000
_cell.length_c   1.000
_cell.angle_alpha   90.00
_cell.angle_beta   90.00
_cell.angle_gamma   90.00
#
_symmetry.space_group_name_H-M   'P 1'
#
loop_
_entity.id
_entity.type
_entity.pdbx_description
1 polymer ?
#
loop_
_entity_poly.entity_id
_entity_poly.type
_entity_poly.pdbx_seq_one_letter_code
_entity_poly.pdbx_strand_id
1 'polypeptide(L)'
;MMDPDALPCVIVTDRELALVNAITRVFPTASHLLCRWHIGQNVYAKCRKMFDETTWALFKHAWDSLVYSPTISLYEQALCTMKREFVLYPDAIKYVETSWLGPYRQKFVSAWTNNVMHFGNLTSNRVESEHAKLKSHISNCQANFSAAWAKMHDLVKLQITDIKGSFEKSLNCWQHQFRIPIFDHLRGAASQTAMGLMLPKIKKIDDMVVEDKVDCGCPIRRTYGLPCAHEIAPFKNRSEPIPLSLINDHWKMLSFEKHKDDGAILDLMNADWNIFMAKMVGQNPMTHMHWMNTLKPILNPSTTSLSSPQQKVQTRGRKLGKTPKAKAVVKKRPKANAKAGVDDNSPKAKAVVRTPKAAKELPRRKKPKLVGTLFVGPYLINFPEPIGRHAEIICSWRWMIFPDMGHVVASTYNVVVVLLSQLQCLTFLPLHSRPPSSDKIRVLGIGLVNGDHFVQVDLKACSPMPPIANYWFKFRWEEAKEWETLFSVQIEAFKAIIGSDVATAESFDID
;
A
#
# COMPACT_ATOMS: atom_id res chain seq x y z
N MET A 1 -2.01 -22.68 -0.73
CA MET A 1 -0.87 -21.92 -0.14
C MET A 1 -0.70 -20.63 -0.93
N MET A 2 -0.03 -19.61 -0.39
CA MET A 2 0.31 -18.43 -1.21
C MET A 2 1.40 -18.80 -2.22
N ASP A 3 1.36 -18.13 -3.38
CA ASP A 3 2.46 -18.08 -4.36
C ASP A 3 3.76 -17.66 -3.65
N PRO A 4 4.83 -18.47 -3.66
CA PRO A 4 6.11 -18.14 -3.02
C PRO A 4 6.70 -16.81 -3.49
N ASP A 5 6.50 -16.47 -4.76
CA ASP A 5 7.00 -15.22 -5.37
C ASP A 5 6.17 -13.98 -4.97
N ALA A 6 5.04 -14.19 -4.28
CA ALA A 6 4.19 -13.13 -3.73
C ALA A 6 4.47 -12.83 -2.24
N LEU A 7 5.43 -13.50 -1.61
CA LEU A 7 5.78 -13.27 -0.21
C LEU A 7 6.61 -11.99 -0.02
N PRO A 8 6.39 -11.21 1.06
CA PRO A 8 7.07 -9.94 1.27
C PRO A 8 8.55 -10.14 1.68
N CYS A 9 9.50 -9.74 0.83
CA CYS A 9 10.93 -9.79 1.16
C CYS A 9 11.33 -8.82 2.30
N VAL A 10 10.57 -7.74 2.50
CA VAL A 10 10.84 -6.71 3.52
C VAL A 10 9.53 -6.30 4.18
N ILE A 11 9.52 -6.23 5.51
CA ILE A 11 8.35 -5.79 6.30
C ILE A 11 8.80 -4.66 7.24
N VAL A 12 8.05 -3.56 7.28
CA VAL A 12 8.36 -2.39 8.11
C VAL A 12 7.20 -2.16 9.08
N THR A 13 7.45 -2.17 10.39
CA THR A 13 6.41 -1.98 11.41
C THR A 13 6.86 -1.06 12.53
N ASP A 14 5.93 -0.67 13.39
CA ASP A 14 6.27 -0.12 14.70
C ASP A 14 6.78 -1.22 15.64
N ARG A 15 7.35 -0.83 16.79
CA ARG A 15 7.85 -1.77 17.81
C ARG A 15 6.71 -2.30 18.70
N GLU A 16 5.77 -3.01 18.08
CA GLU A 16 4.73 -3.81 18.73
C GLU A 16 5.24 -5.27 18.82
N LEU A 17 5.38 -5.79 20.04
CA LEU A 17 6.10 -7.04 20.29
C LEU A 17 5.36 -8.29 19.80
N ALA A 18 4.02 -8.31 19.86
CA ALA A 18 3.25 -9.44 19.35
C ALA A 18 3.40 -9.55 17.82
N LEU A 19 3.34 -8.42 17.11
CA LEU A 19 3.56 -8.32 15.67
C LEU A 19 5.00 -8.69 15.27
N VAL A 20 6.03 -8.23 16.02
CA VAL A 20 7.43 -8.65 15.77
C VAL A 20 7.57 -10.18 15.89
N ASN A 21 6.99 -10.78 16.92
CA ASN A 21 7.02 -12.22 17.15
C ASN A 21 6.23 -12.99 16.08
N ALA A 22 5.07 -12.46 15.65
CA ALA A 22 4.27 -13.05 14.59
C ALA A 22 5.01 -13.02 13.24
N ILE A 23 5.61 -11.89 12.87
CA ILE A 23 6.42 -11.75 11.64
C ILE A 23 7.58 -12.73 11.64
N THR A 24 8.30 -12.86 12.75
CA THR A 24 9.45 -13.78 12.87
C THR A 24 9.03 -15.26 12.69
N ARG A 25 7.78 -15.61 13.02
CA ARG A 25 7.23 -16.96 12.86
C ARG A 25 6.63 -17.22 11.48
N VAL A 26 5.91 -16.24 10.91
CA VAL A 26 5.15 -16.40 9.65
C VAL A 26 6.00 -16.06 8.42
N PHE A 27 6.92 -15.11 8.54
CA PHE A 27 7.80 -14.65 7.46
C PHE A 27 9.28 -14.68 7.91
N PRO A 28 9.84 -15.84 8.28
CA PRO A 28 11.20 -15.94 8.83
C PRO A 28 12.30 -15.51 7.85
N THR A 29 12.04 -15.56 6.54
CA THR A 29 12.95 -15.10 5.48
C THR A 29 12.85 -13.60 5.19
N ALA A 30 11.80 -12.92 5.67
CA ALA A 30 11.58 -11.51 5.40
C ALA A 30 12.45 -10.62 6.29
N SER A 31 13.09 -9.61 5.67
CA SER A 31 13.82 -8.59 6.42
C SER A 31 12.86 -7.69 7.18
N HIS A 32 12.68 -7.96 8.47
CA HIS A 32 11.82 -7.15 9.34
C HIS A 32 12.56 -5.93 9.92
N LEU A 33 12.17 -4.75 9.46
CA LEU A 33 12.65 -3.43 9.88
C LEU A 33 11.66 -2.73 10.80
N LEU A 34 12.14 -1.80 11.62
CA LEU A 34 11.31 -0.97 12.50
C LEU A 34 11.23 0.48 12.02
N CYS A 35 10.06 1.10 12.19
CA CYS A 35 9.81 2.49 11.83
C CYS A 35 10.75 3.44 12.59
N ARG A 36 11.73 3.99 11.87
CA ARG A 36 12.74 4.91 12.42
C ARG A 36 12.11 6.15 13.05
N TRP A 37 11.02 6.66 12.47
CA TRP A 37 10.33 7.85 12.98
C TRP A 37 9.68 7.61 14.34
N HIS A 38 8.92 6.52 14.50
CA HIS A 38 8.31 6.16 15.79
C HIS A 38 9.35 5.85 16.87
N ILE A 39 10.48 5.21 16.51
CA ILE A 39 11.61 5.05 17.44
C ILE A 39 12.12 6.43 17.88
N GLY A 40 12.35 7.34 16.94
CA GLY A 40 12.74 8.73 17.22
C GLY A 40 11.76 9.41 18.18
N GLN A 41 10.45 9.38 17.90
CA GLN A 41 9.43 9.98 18.79
C GLN A 41 9.44 9.37 20.20
N ASN A 42 9.61 8.05 20.33
CA ASN A 42 9.68 7.38 21.64
C ASN A 42 10.97 7.72 22.40
N VAL A 43 12.09 7.90 21.69
CA VAL A 43 13.33 8.42 22.29
C VAL A 43 13.12 9.87 22.72
N TYR A 44 12.49 10.69 21.89
CA TYR A 44 12.30 12.12 22.15
C TYR A 44 11.33 12.37 23.31
N ALA A 45 10.20 11.67 23.38
CA ALA A 45 9.23 11.80 24.46
C ALA A 45 9.81 11.40 25.84
N LYS A 46 10.69 10.39 25.89
CA LYS A 46 11.32 9.93 27.13
C LYS A 46 12.51 10.81 27.52
N CYS A 47 13.41 11.10 26.59
CA CYS A 47 14.65 11.83 26.86
C CYS A 47 14.45 13.34 27.02
N ARG A 48 13.45 13.97 26.37
CA ARG A 48 13.26 15.45 26.44
C ARG A 48 13.23 15.99 27.87
N LYS A 49 12.69 15.23 28.83
CA LYS A 49 12.59 15.64 30.25
C LYS A 49 13.91 15.62 31.02
N MET A 50 14.98 15.08 30.42
CA MET A 50 16.30 14.92 31.03
C MET A 50 17.28 16.04 30.65
N PHE A 51 16.90 16.96 29.76
CA PHE A 51 17.77 17.97 29.18
C PHE A 51 17.13 19.38 29.20
N ASP A 52 17.96 20.42 29.31
CA ASP A 52 17.58 21.79 28.93
C ASP A 52 17.42 21.91 27.39
N GLU A 53 16.95 23.05 26.88
CA GLU A 53 16.69 23.21 25.43
C GLU A 53 17.97 23.18 24.57
N THR A 54 19.12 23.64 25.08
CA THR A 54 20.38 23.69 24.33
C THR A 54 21.00 22.30 24.23
N THR A 55 21.18 21.61 25.35
CA THR A 55 21.72 20.24 25.33
C THR A 55 20.72 19.26 24.69
N TRP A 56 19.40 19.54 24.74
CA TRP A 56 18.40 18.78 23.99
C TRP A 56 18.59 18.86 22.46
N ALA A 57 18.97 20.03 21.93
CA ALA A 57 19.27 20.18 20.51
C ALA A 57 20.47 19.31 20.09
N LEU A 58 21.53 19.32 20.89
CA LEU A 58 22.72 18.49 20.68
C LEU A 58 22.40 16.99 20.76
N PHE A 59 21.61 16.56 21.75
CA PHE A 59 21.23 15.15 21.92
C PHE A 59 20.44 14.61 20.73
N LYS A 60 19.48 15.39 20.20
CA LYS A 60 18.76 15.03 18.96
C LYS A 60 19.73 14.86 17.79
N HIS A 61 20.64 15.81 17.60
CA HIS A 61 21.61 15.76 16.51
C HIS A 61 22.55 14.54 16.63
N ALA A 62 23.03 14.23 17.83
CA ALA A 62 23.86 13.04 18.08
C ALA A 62 23.09 11.74 17.84
N TRP A 63 21.83 11.67 18.30
CA TRP A 63 20.94 10.53 18.07
C TRP A 63 20.64 10.32 16.57
N ASP A 64 20.26 11.37 15.85
CA ASP A 64 20.04 11.28 14.41
C ASP A 64 21.34 10.87 13.69
N SER A 65 22.47 11.52 13.99
CA SER A 65 23.79 11.17 13.41
C SER A 65 24.16 9.69 13.64
N LEU A 66 23.91 9.16 14.84
CA LEU A 66 24.07 7.75 15.18
C LEU A 66 23.16 6.86 14.34
N VAL A 67 21.87 7.17 14.24
CA VAL A 67 20.88 6.33 13.53
C VAL A 67 21.04 6.38 12.01
N TYR A 68 21.48 7.50 11.45
CA TYR A 68 21.76 7.68 10.02
C TYR A 68 23.18 7.23 9.61
N SER A 69 24.05 6.85 10.55
CA SER A 69 25.42 6.37 10.31
C SER A 69 25.44 5.24 9.25
N PRO A 70 26.17 5.40 8.12
CA PRO A 70 25.98 4.55 6.95
C PRO A 70 26.74 3.22 7.01
N THR A 71 27.71 3.08 7.91
CA THR A 71 28.54 1.88 8.13
C THR A 71 28.63 1.54 9.62
N ILE A 72 28.97 0.30 9.95
CA ILE A 72 29.08 -0.16 11.34
C ILE A 72 30.17 0.62 12.10
N SER A 73 31.33 0.85 11.48
CA SER A 73 32.43 1.62 12.07
C SER A 73 32.03 3.07 12.40
N LEU A 74 31.31 3.76 11.51
CA LEU A 74 30.82 5.12 11.78
C LEU A 74 29.75 5.13 12.87
N TYR A 75 28.89 4.11 12.94
CA TYR A 75 27.92 3.94 14.03
C TYR A 75 28.63 3.73 15.38
N GLU A 76 29.66 2.90 15.45
CA GLU A 76 30.43 2.64 16.67
C GLU A 76 31.19 3.90 17.13
N GLN A 77 31.77 4.65 16.19
CA GLN A 77 32.38 5.95 16.46
C GLN A 77 31.33 6.95 17.00
N ALA A 78 30.20 7.11 16.32
CA ALA A 78 29.12 8.00 16.76
C ALA A 78 28.55 7.60 18.13
N LEU A 79 28.43 6.31 18.43
CA LEU A 79 27.99 5.82 19.73
C LEU A 79 29.02 6.16 20.81
N CYS A 80 30.30 5.98 20.52
CA CYS A 80 31.38 6.31 21.45
C CYS A 80 31.41 7.82 21.73
N THR A 81 31.28 8.66 20.70
CA THR A 81 31.19 10.12 20.85
C THR A 81 29.97 10.52 21.68
N MET A 82 28.77 10.01 21.36
CA MET A 82 27.53 10.30 22.09
C MET A 82 27.64 9.91 23.58
N LYS A 83 28.27 8.77 23.90
CA LYS A 83 28.51 8.38 25.30
C LYS A 83 29.43 9.34 26.06
N ARG A 84 30.45 9.91 25.39
CA ARG A 84 31.37 10.89 25.99
C ARG A 84 30.70 12.25 26.18
N GLU A 85 30.02 12.75 25.16
CA GLU A 85 29.35 14.06 25.17
C GLU A 85 28.23 14.12 26.23
N PHE A 86 27.46 13.04 26.37
CA PHE A 86 26.33 12.97 27.31
C PHE A 86 26.65 12.13 28.56
N VAL A 87 27.92 12.10 28.99
CA VAL A 87 28.36 11.38 30.21
C VAL A 87 27.64 11.83 31.48
N LEU A 88 27.26 13.11 31.55
CA LEU A 88 26.47 13.69 32.65
C LEU A 88 24.98 13.30 32.63
N TYR A 89 24.53 12.58 31.59
CA TYR A 89 23.15 12.15 31.39
C TYR A 89 23.05 10.62 31.27
N PRO A 90 23.53 9.85 32.26
CA PRO A 90 23.66 8.40 32.17
C PRO A 90 22.31 7.69 31.96
N ASP A 91 21.20 8.23 32.48
CA ASP A 91 19.86 7.68 32.28
C ASP A 91 19.39 7.76 30.83
N ALA A 92 19.73 8.83 30.11
CA ALA A 92 19.37 9.00 28.70
C ALA A 92 20.12 7.99 27.82
N ILE A 93 21.43 7.84 28.06
CA ILE A 93 22.29 6.85 27.39
C ILE A 93 21.82 5.43 27.72
N LYS A 94 21.63 5.10 29.01
CA LYS A 94 21.16 3.78 29.46
C LYS A 94 19.81 3.42 28.84
N TYR A 95 18.86 4.34 28.79
CA TYR A 95 17.57 4.12 28.15
C TYR A 95 17.73 3.82 26.65
N VAL A 96 18.50 4.64 25.93
CA VAL A 96 18.76 4.46 24.49
C VAL A 96 19.42 3.10 24.20
N GLU A 97 20.46 2.74 24.96
CA GLU A 97 21.18 1.48 24.78
C GLU A 97 20.30 0.27 25.08
N THR A 98 19.68 0.22 26.26
CA THR A 98 18.93 -0.96 26.71
C THR A 98 17.60 -1.13 25.98
N SER A 99 16.90 -0.04 25.65
CA SER A 99 15.54 -0.10 25.09
C SER A 99 15.49 -0.12 23.56
N TRP A 100 16.56 0.31 22.89
CA TRP A 100 16.58 0.49 21.43
C TRP A 100 17.84 -0.10 20.76
N LEU A 101 19.05 0.32 21.14
CA LEU A 101 20.26 -0.08 20.39
C LEU A 101 20.67 -1.54 20.63
N GLY A 102 20.55 -2.03 21.86
CA GLY A 102 20.86 -3.41 22.22
C GLY A 102 20.00 -4.40 21.45
N PRO A 103 18.65 -4.36 21.61
CA PRO A 103 17.77 -5.36 20.98
C PRO A 103 17.45 -5.09 19.50
N TYR A 104 17.52 -3.82 19.04
CA TYR A 104 16.91 -3.44 17.75
C TYR A 104 17.79 -2.69 16.76
N ARG A 105 19.06 -2.32 17.05
CA ARG A 105 19.87 -1.48 16.14
C ARG A 105 19.88 -1.96 14.68
N GLN A 106 19.96 -3.28 14.47
CA GLN A 106 19.98 -3.90 13.15
C GLN A 106 18.71 -3.64 12.31
N LYS A 107 17.58 -3.36 12.97
CA LYS A 107 16.27 -3.16 12.33
C LYS A 107 15.97 -1.71 11.93
N PHE A 108 16.75 -0.73 12.37
CA PHE A 108 16.46 0.69 12.09
C PHE A 108 17.65 1.61 11.85
N VAL A 109 18.88 1.23 12.23
CA VAL A 109 20.08 2.05 11.99
C VAL A 109 20.63 1.79 10.59
N SER A 110 20.98 2.86 9.86
CA SER A 110 21.38 2.80 8.44
C SER A 110 22.51 1.81 8.17
N ALA A 111 23.49 1.68 9.08
CA ALA A 111 24.59 0.71 8.99
C ALA A 111 24.16 -0.73 8.68
N TRP A 112 22.98 -1.14 9.17
CA TRP A 112 22.39 -2.45 8.86
C TRP A 112 21.30 -2.35 7.80
N THR A 113 20.37 -1.38 7.90
CA THR A 113 19.25 -1.28 6.96
C THR A 113 19.67 -0.97 5.53
N ASN A 114 20.87 -0.39 5.32
CA ASN A 114 21.46 -0.16 4.00
C ASN A 114 21.78 -1.45 3.22
N ASN A 115 21.66 -2.63 3.84
CA ASN A 115 21.82 -3.93 3.20
C ASN A 115 20.49 -4.57 2.78
N VAL A 116 19.36 -3.89 2.97
CA VAL A 116 18.01 -4.40 2.70
C VAL A 116 17.36 -3.57 1.59
N MET A 117 16.75 -4.21 0.60
CA MET A 117 16.08 -3.53 -0.52
C MET A 117 14.68 -3.01 -0.14
N HIS A 118 14.66 -1.99 0.72
CA HIS A 118 13.45 -1.42 1.30
C HIS A 118 12.80 -0.31 0.44
N PHE A 119 13.37 0.06 -0.71
CA PHE A 119 12.90 1.11 -1.64
C PHE A 119 12.59 2.46 -0.96
N GLY A 120 13.38 2.83 0.05
CA GLY A 120 13.18 4.05 0.86
C GLY A 120 12.12 3.94 1.98
N ASN A 121 11.38 2.83 2.07
CA ASN A 121 10.42 2.60 3.14
C ASN A 121 11.15 2.20 4.45
N LEU A 122 11.46 3.20 5.28
CA LEU A 122 12.01 3.02 6.64
C LEU A 122 11.08 3.60 7.73
N THR A 123 9.89 4.04 7.33
CA THR A 123 8.88 4.66 8.20
C THR A 123 7.48 4.24 7.78
N SER A 124 6.56 4.23 8.75
CA SER A 124 5.12 4.01 8.57
C SER A 124 4.37 5.21 7.98
N ASN A 125 5.05 6.35 7.77
CA ASN A 125 4.49 7.62 7.29
C ASN A 125 3.58 7.47 6.05
N ARG A 126 3.88 6.53 5.13
CA ARG A 126 3.06 6.25 3.94
C ARG A 126 1.70 5.64 4.33
N VAL A 127 1.68 4.70 5.27
CA VAL A 127 0.45 4.09 5.78
C VAL A 127 -0.35 5.10 6.60
N GLU A 128 0.33 5.88 7.44
CA GLU A 128 -0.28 6.94 8.25
C GLU A 128 -0.92 8.04 7.40
N SER A 129 -0.28 8.46 6.29
CA SER A 129 -0.83 9.49 5.41
C SER A 129 -2.08 9.01 4.67
N GLU A 130 -2.10 7.76 4.18
CA GLU A 130 -3.32 7.18 3.60
C GLU A 130 -4.42 6.97 4.66
N HIS A 131 -4.07 6.56 5.88
CA HIS A 131 -5.02 6.46 7.01
C HIS A 131 -5.60 7.82 7.40
N ALA A 132 -4.81 8.90 7.33
CA ALA A 132 -5.27 10.26 7.56
C ALA A 132 -6.22 10.75 6.45
N LYS A 133 -5.92 10.46 5.17
CA LYS A 133 -6.83 10.71 4.04
C LYS A 133 -8.15 9.95 4.21
N LEU A 134 -8.08 8.66 4.53
CA LEU A 134 -9.25 7.80 4.77
C LEU A 134 -10.15 8.36 5.88
N LYS A 135 -9.58 8.71 7.04
CA LYS A 135 -10.31 9.35 8.15
C LYS A 135 -10.97 10.66 7.73
N SER A 136 -10.23 11.51 7.02
CA SER A 136 -10.75 12.79 6.49
C SER A 136 -11.93 12.57 5.54
N HIS A 137 -11.84 11.58 4.65
CA HIS A 137 -12.88 11.27 3.67
C HIS A 137 -14.14 10.66 4.30
N ILE A 138 -13.99 9.72 5.24
CA ILE A 138 -15.11 9.15 6.02
C ILE A 138 -15.84 10.24 6.83
N SER A 139 -15.09 11.21 7.36
CA SER A 139 -15.50 12.45 8.05
C SER A 139 -16.37 12.34 9.32
N ASN A 140 -17.15 11.27 9.50
CA ASN A 140 -18.00 11.06 10.67
C ASN A 140 -17.84 9.63 11.22
N CYS A 141 -17.44 9.51 12.49
CA CYS A 141 -17.32 8.23 13.20
C CYS A 141 -18.68 7.58 13.56
N GLN A 142 -19.80 8.27 13.34
CA GLN A 142 -21.16 7.78 13.51
C GLN A 142 -21.85 7.43 12.18
N ALA A 143 -21.13 7.47 11.05
CA ALA A 143 -21.67 7.02 9.77
C ALA A 143 -22.04 5.53 9.84
N ASN A 144 -23.19 5.15 9.26
CA ASN A 144 -23.55 3.75 9.09
C ASN A 144 -22.61 3.06 8.07
N PHE A 145 -22.59 1.73 8.07
CA PHE A 145 -21.66 0.96 7.23
C PHE A 145 -21.78 1.30 5.74
N SER A 146 -23.00 1.41 5.19
CA SER A 146 -23.23 1.75 3.78
C SER A 146 -22.64 3.11 3.39
N ALA A 147 -22.87 4.15 4.21
CA ALA A 147 -22.31 5.48 3.97
C ALA A 147 -20.79 5.53 4.15
N ALA A 148 -20.23 4.75 5.07
CA ALA A 148 -18.78 4.59 5.20
C ALA A 148 -18.18 3.84 4.01
N TRP A 149 -18.80 2.74 3.58
CA TRP A 149 -18.37 1.92 2.45
C TRP A 149 -18.35 2.69 1.14
N ALA A 150 -19.42 3.42 0.81
CA ALA A 150 -19.49 4.25 -0.41
C ALA A 150 -18.30 5.23 -0.48
N LYS A 151 -18.02 5.93 0.63
CA LYS A 151 -16.87 6.83 0.76
C LYS A 151 -15.53 6.10 0.63
N MET A 152 -15.36 4.93 1.23
CA MET A 152 -14.13 4.14 1.11
C MET A 152 -13.91 3.70 -0.34
N HIS A 153 -14.96 3.26 -1.02
CA HIS A 153 -14.94 2.84 -2.42
C HIS A 153 -14.60 4.00 -3.37
N ASP A 154 -15.18 5.18 -3.15
CA ASP A 154 -14.88 6.39 -3.95
C ASP A 154 -13.44 6.87 -3.73
N LEU A 155 -12.91 6.81 -2.50
CA LEU A 155 -11.50 7.09 -2.22
C LEU A 155 -10.56 6.10 -2.95
N VAL A 156 -10.89 4.81 -2.95
CA VAL A 156 -10.10 3.78 -3.66
C VAL A 156 -10.14 4.00 -5.17
N LYS A 157 -11.30 4.35 -5.74
CA LYS A 157 -11.41 4.74 -7.16
C LYS A 157 -10.52 5.92 -7.49
N LEU A 158 -10.54 6.98 -6.67
CA LEU A 158 -9.69 8.16 -6.84
C LEU A 158 -8.20 7.79 -6.77
N GLN A 159 -7.78 6.96 -5.80
CA GLN A 159 -6.40 6.47 -5.70
C GLN A 159 -5.98 5.65 -6.94
N ILE A 160 -6.85 4.77 -7.46
CA ILE A 160 -6.58 4.02 -8.69
C ILE A 160 -6.42 4.97 -9.88
N THR A 161 -7.29 5.98 -10.01
CA THR A 161 -7.20 7.01 -11.06
C THR A 161 -5.91 7.81 -10.95
N ASP A 162 -5.50 8.23 -9.74
CA ASP A 162 -4.25 8.95 -9.50
C ASP A 162 -3.02 8.10 -9.86
N ILE A 163 -3.02 6.81 -9.51
CA ILE A 163 -1.93 5.88 -9.84
C ILE A 163 -1.86 5.67 -11.37
N LYS A 164 -2.98 5.40 -12.05
CA LYS A 164 -3.03 5.31 -13.52
C LYS A 164 -2.52 6.61 -14.16
N GLY A 165 -2.95 7.77 -13.66
CA GLY A 165 -2.45 9.08 -14.10
C GLY A 165 -0.95 9.30 -13.82
N SER A 166 -0.34 8.63 -12.84
CA SER A 166 1.10 8.65 -12.58
C SER A 166 1.91 7.74 -13.51
N PHE A 167 1.32 6.60 -13.89
CA PHE A 167 1.85 5.71 -14.92
C PHE A 167 1.83 6.40 -16.28
N GLU A 168 0.69 6.95 -16.71
CA GLU A 168 0.56 7.72 -17.95
C GLU A 168 1.55 8.88 -18.05
N LYS A 169 1.79 9.60 -16.94
CA LYS A 169 2.85 10.62 -16.91
C LYS A 169 4.23 10.01 -17.14
N SER A 170 4.54 8.88 -16.52
CA SER A 170 5.84 8.21 -16.67
C SER A 170 6.08 7.62 -18.06
N LEU A 171 5.02 7.09 -18.68
CA LEU A 171 5.00 6.57 -20.05
C LEU A 171 5.14 7.69 -21.10
N ASN A 172 4.33 8.75 -20.98
CA ASN A 172 4.06 9.66 -22.10
C ASN A 172 4.52 11.11 -21.90
N CYS A 173 4.88 11.55 -20.68
CA CYS A 173 5.13 12.98 -20.37
C CYS A 173 6.59 13.31 -20.00
N TRP A 174 7.39 13.77 -20.97
CA TRP A 174 8.80 14.12 -20.75
C TRP A 174 9.01 15.46 -20.03
N GLN A 175 9.15 15.44 -18.70
CA GLN A 175 9.61 16.61 -17.94
C GLN A 175 10.98 17.08 -18.46
N HIS A 176 11.18 18.40 -18.57
CA HIS A 176 12.41 18.99 -19.10
C HIS A 176 13.69 18.46 -18.41
N GLN A 177 13.65 18.28 -17.08
CA GLN A 177 14.77 17.78 -16.29
C GLN A 177 15.22 16.34 -16.60
N PHE A 178 14.40 15.56 -17.32
CA PHE A 178 14.72 14.19 -17.75
C PHE A 178 15.02 14.08 -19.26
N ARG A 179 15.07 15.21 -19.98
CA ARG A 179 15.47 15.30 -21.40
C ARG A 179 16.99 15.38 -21.54
N ILE A 180 17.69 14.43 -20.93
CA ILE A 180 19.14 14.28 -21.00
C ILE A 180 19.49 12.92 -21.62
N PRO A 181 20.50 12.81 -22.51
CA PRO A 181 20.81 11.58 -23.26
C PRO A 181 20.97 10.33 -22.39
N ILE A 182 21.53 10.50 -21.20
CA ILE A 182 21.78 9.44 -20.22
C ILE A 182 20.50 8.71 -19.74
N PHE A 183 19.32 9.30 -19.93
CA PHE A 183 18.03 8.69 -19.59
C PHE A 183 17.26 8.16 -20.80
N ASP A 184 17.84 8.11 -22.01
CA ASP A 184 17.09 7.79 -23.24
C ASP A 184 16.38 6.43 -23.19
N HIS A 185 17.05 5.39 -22.69
CA HIS A 185 16.44 4.06 -22.51
C HIS A 185 15.47 3.95 -21.32
N LEU A 186 15.53 4.90 -20.36
CA LEU A 186 14.65 4.87 -19.17
C LEU A 186 13.34 5.62 -19.39
N ARG A 187 13.31 6.55 -20.34
CA ARG A 187 12.12 7.32 -20.70
C ARG A 187 11.05 6.39 -21.28
N GLY A 188 9.94 6.25 -20.54
CA GLY A 188 8.78 5.43 -20.94
C GLY A 188 8.86 3.98 -20.49
N ALA A 189 10.01 3.54 -19.96
CA ALA A 189 10.24 2.20 -19.46
C ALA A 189 10.54 2.16 -17.94
N ALA A 190 10.78 3.32 -17.32
CA ALA A 190 10.94 3.46 -15.88
C ALA A 190 10.20 4.69 -15.33
N SER A 191 9.75 4.59 -14.07
CA SER A 191 9.06 5.66 -13.36
C SER A 191 9.89 6.94 -13.24
N GLN A 192 9.21 8.08 -13.29
CA GLN A 192 9.86 9.38 -13.09
C GLN A 192 10.44 9.55 -11.68
N THR A 193 9.92 8.82 -10.70
CA THR A 193 10.47 8.79 -9.34
C THR A 193 11.88 8.19 -9.33
N ALA A 194 12.13 7.10 -10.06
CA ALA A 194 13.47 6.51 -10.17
C ALA A 194 14.47 7.47 -10.84
N MET A 195 14.08 8.08 -11.96
CA MET A 195 14.90 9.12 -12.63
C MET A 195 15.15 10.32 -11.69
N GLY A 196 14.16 10.72 -10.90
CA GLY A 196 14.29 11.77 -9.88
C GLY A 196 15.28 11.43 -8.75
N LEU A 197 15.39 10.15 -8.36
CA LEU A 197 16.37 9.67 -7.37
C LEU A 197 17.80 9.59 -7.95
N MET A 198 17.94 9.35 -9.25
CA MET A 198 19.22 9.28 -9.96
C MET A 198 19.76 10.66 -10.38
N LEU A 199 18.88 11.60 -10.75
CA LEU A 199 19.28 12.91 -11.30
C LEU A 199 20.24 13.72 -10.38
N PRO A 200 20.06 13.80 -9.05
CA PRO A 200 21.03 14.46 -8.16
C PRO A 200 22.40 13.78 -8.13
N LYS A 201 22.47 12.49 -8.47
CA LYS A 201 23.72 11.71 -8.53
C LYS A 201 24.45 11.97 -9.83
N ILE A 202 23.72 11.95 -10.94
CA ILE A 202 24.24 12.27 -12.28
C ILE A 202 24.90 13.65 -12.31
N LYS A 203 24.29 14.64 -11.64
CA LYS A 203 24.85 15.99 -11.51
C LYS A 203 26.16 16.04 -10.70
N LYS A 204 26.33 15.16 -9.72
CA LYS A 204 27.54 15.10 -8.88
C LYS A 204 28.70 14.34 -9.52
N ILE A 205 28.47 13.60 -10.62
CA ILE A 205 29.55 12.88 -11.32
C ILE A 205 30.61 13.86 -11.84
N ASP A 206 30.22 15.08 -12.21
CA ASP A 206 31.15 16.11 -12.69
C ASP A 206 32.09 16.63 -11.59
N ASP A 207 31.69 16.48 -10.32
CA ASP A 207 32.46 16.87 -9.13
C ASP A 207 33.27 15.71 -8.53
N MET A 208 33.23 14.50 -9.13
CA MET A 208 33.77 13.27 -8.56
C MET A 208 35.03 12.80 -9.26
N VAL A 209 36.10 12.54 -8.50
CA VAL A 209 37.21 11.70 -8.94
C VAL A 209 36.71 10.24 -8.93
N VAL A 210 36.35 9.73 -10.11
CA VAL A 210 35.83 8.37 -10.26
C VAL A 210 37.00 7.38 -10.29
N GLU A 211 37.26 6.74 -9.15
CA GLU A 211 38.03 5.49 -9.12
C GLU A 211 37.14 4.33 -9.58
N ASP A 212 37.63 3.50 -10.51
CA ASP A 212 36.95 2.27 -10.96
C ASP A 212 36.97 1.19 -9.87
N LYS A 213 36.15 1.37 -8.84
CA LYS A 213 35.90 0.38 -7.79
C LYS A 213 34.66 -0.45 -8.14
N VAL A 214 34.90 -1.73 -8.44
CA VAL A 214 33.88 -2.74 -8.79
C VAL A 214 32.80 -2.88 -7.72
N ASP A 215 33.12 -2.64 -6.44
CA ASP A 215 32.13 -2.40 -5.39
C ASP A 215 32.27 -0.97 -4.86
N CYS A 216 31.36 -0.08 -5.29
CA CYS A 216 31.31 1.30 -4.84
C CYS A 216 30.80 1.46 -3.39
N GLY A 217 30.37 0.37 -2.72
CA GLY A 217 29.79 0.36 -1.38
C GLY A 217 28.48 1.16 -1.22
N CYS A 218 28.02 1.84 -2.26
CA CYS A 218 26.97 2.84 -2.17
C CYS A 218 25.61 2.21 -1.84
N PRO A 219 24.90 2.67 -0.79
CA PRO A 219 23.64 2.06 -0.36
C PRO A 219 22.56 1.97 -1.44
N ILE A 220 22.50 2.89 -2.41
CA ILE A 220 21.37 2.97 -3.36
C ILE A 220 21.16 1.68 -4.18
N ARG A 221 22.23 0.97 -4.55
CA ARG A 221 22.14 -0.28 -5.29
C ARG A 221 21.42 -1.35 -4.47
N ARG A 222 21.79 -1.46 -3.19
CA ARG A 222 21.22 -2.39 -2.22
C ARG A 222 19.83 -1.97 -1.74
N THR A 223 19.58 -0.68 -1.49
CA THR A 223 18.35 -0.21 -0.85
C THR A 223 17.22 0.16 -1.81
N TYR A 224 17.54 0.60 -3.04
CA TYR A 224 16.55 0.96 -4.05
C TYR A 224 16.64 0.12 -5.33
N GLY A 225 17.69 -0.69 -5.55
CA GLY A 225 17.86 -1.37 -6.84
C GLY A 225 18.11 -0.41 -8.01
N LEU A 226 18.75 0.73 -7.73
CA LEU A 226 19.12 1.78 -8.70
C LEU A 226 20.64 2.00 -8.66
N PRO A 227 21.29 2.33 -9.80
CA PRO A 227 22.74 2.45 -9.87
C PRO A 227 23.31 3.62 -9.04
N CYS A 228 24.50 3.42 -8.48
CA CYS A 228 25.30 4.43 -7.77
C CYS A 228 25.94 5.44 -8.75
N ALA A 229 26.46 6.56 -8.25
CA ALA A 229 27.12 7.55 -9.11
C ALA A 229 28.30 6.94 -9.90
N HIS A 230 29.06 6.05 -9.26
CA HIS A 230 30.16 5.29 -9.87
C HIS A 230 29.67 4.30 -10.94
N GLU A 231 28.52 3.63 -10.75
CA GLU A 231 27.92 2.76 -11.78
C GLU A 231 27.39 3.57 -12.99
N ILE A 232 26.97 4.83 -12.78
CA ILE A 232 26.45 5.69 -13.85
C ILE A 232 27.59 6.42 -14.61
N ALA A 233 28.72 6.70 -13.95
CA ALA A 233 29.80 7.50 -14.52
C ALA A 233 30.39 6.96 -15.84
N PRO A 234 30.63 5.64 -16.03
CA PRO A 234 31.09 5.10 -17.31
C PRO A 234 30.14 5.44 -18.47
N PHE A 235 28.83 5.30 -18.27
CA PHE A 235 27.82 5.64 -19.30
C PHE A 235 27.83 7.13 -19.59
N LYS A 236 27.87 7.98 -18.56
CA LYS A 236 27.95 9.44 -18.73
C LYS A 236 29.18 9.85 -19.53
N ASN A 237 30.35 9.28 -19.21
CA ASN A 237 31.62 9.60 -19.84
C ASN A 237 31.67 9.13 -21.31
N ARG A 238 30.98 8.03 -21.64
CA ARG A 238 30.82 7.52 -23.01
C ARG A 238 29.68 8.20 -23.79
N SER A 239 28.92 9.10 -23.15
CA SER A 239 27.66 9.66 -23.68
C SER A 239 26.60 8.60 -24.02
N GLU A 240 26.63 7.47 -23.31
CA GLU A 240 25.69 6.35 -23.45
C GLU A 240 24.49 6.48 -22.47
N PRO A 241 23.30 5.99 -22.85
CA PRO A 241 22.16 5.89 -21.93
C PRO A 241 22.32 4.76 -20.91
N ILE A 242 21.81 4.96 -19.69
CA ILE A 242 21.77 3.93 -18.65
C ILE A 242 20.92 2.73 -19.12
N PRO A 243 21.47 1.50 -19.15
CA PRO A 243 20.70 0.30 -19.51
C PRO A 243 19.54 0.01 -18.55
N LEU A 244 18.40 -0.42 -19.09
CA LEU A 244 17.23 -0.84 -18.31
C LEU A 244 17.51 -2.04 -17.38
N SER A 245 18.48 -2.89 -17.73
CA SER A 245 18.94 -4.01 -16.89
C SER A 245 19.59 -3.56 -15.57
N LEU A 246 20.05 -2.31 -15.48
CA LEU A 246 20.54 -1.74 -14.22
C LEU A 246 19.40 -1.22 -13.32
N ILE A 247 18.14 -1.25 -13.77
CA ILE A 247 16.99 -0.76 -13.01
C ILE A 247 16.14 -1.94 -12.53
N ASN A 248 15.96 -2.05 -11.22
CA ASN A 248 15.08 -3.06 -10.61
C ASN A 248 13.62 -2.91 -11.07
N ASP A 249 12.92 -4.05 -11.23
CA ASP A 249 11.57 -4.16 -11.79
C ASP A 249 10.52 -3.33 -11.05
N HIS A 250 10.71 -3.09 -9.74
CA HIS A 250 9.88 -2.19 -8.95
C HIS A 250 9.68 -0.81 -9.59
N TRP A 251 10.72 -0.29 -10.28
CA TRP A 251 10.67 1.01 -10.93
C TRP A 251 10.22 0.97 -12.38
N LYS A 252 10.21 -0.21 -13.00
CA LYS A 252 9.76 -0.45 -14.39
C LYS A 252 8.27 -0.80 -14.46
N MET A 253 7.67 -1.21 -13.34
CA MET A 253 6.23 -1.46 -13.22
C MET A 253 5.40 -0.17 -13.39
N LEU A 254 4.94 0.06 -14.62
CA LEU A 254 4.08 1.19 -15.03
C LEU A 254 2.65 0.74 -15.38
N SER A 255 2.23 -0.42 -14.90
CA SER A 255 0.90 -1.01 -15.09
C SER A 255 0.41 -1.68 -13.79
N PHE A 256 -0.90 -1.90 -13.70
CA PHE A 256 -1.51 -2.78 -12.69
C PHE A 256 -1.59 -4.24 -13.16
N GLU A 257 -1.71 -4.43 -14.47
CA GLU A 257 -1.62 -5.74 -15.09
C GLU A 257 -0.17 -6.23 -14.93
N LYS A 258 0.01 -7.44 -14.37
CA LYS A 258 1.27 -8.18 -14.56
C LYS A 258 1.53 -8.21 -16.06
N HIS A 259 2.74 -7.88 -16.49
CA HIS A 259 3.14 -8.20 -17.87
C HIS A 259 2.77 -9.66 -18.11
N LYS A 260 2.04 -9.92 -19.21
CA LYS A 260 2.01 -11.28 -19.76
C LYS A 260 3.47 -11.66 -19.92
N ASP A 261 3.82 -12.86 -19.45
CA ASP A 261 5.16 -13.42 -19.50
C ASP A 261 5.87 -12.99 -20.79
N ASP A 262 7.13 -12.57 -20.72
CA ASP A 262 7.87 -12.15 -21.91
C ASP A 262 7.85 -13.26 -22.97
N GLY A 263 7.79 -14.53 -22.55
CA GLY A 263 7.49 -15.68 -23.42
C GLY A 263 6.15 -15.57 -24.16
N ALA A 264 5.05 -15.23 -23.48
CA ALA A 264 3.73 -15.07 -24.10
C ALA A 264 3.64 -13.85 -25.05
N ILE A 265 4.42 -12.79 -24.81
CA ILE A 265 4.55 -11.68 -25.77
C ILE A 265 5.39 -12.12 -26.98
N LEU A 266 6.49 -12.84 -26.75
CA LEU A 266 7.33 -13.40 -27.80
C LEU A 266 6.55 -14.41 -28.66
N ASP A 267 5.71 -15.24 -28.06
CA ASP A 267 4.86 -16.22 -28.74
C ASP A 267 3.79 -15.55 -29.61
N LEU A 268 3.17 -14.47 -29.13
CA LEU A 268 2.24 -13.67 -29.94
C LEU A 268 2.97 -12.98 -31.11
N MET A 269 4.13 -12.38 -30.87
CA MET A 269 4.95 -11.78 -31.93
C MET A 269 5.46 -12.81 -32.93
N ASN A 270 5.85 -14.00 -32.47
CA ASN A 270 6.26 -15.12 -33.31
C ASN A 270 5.06 -15.69 -34.11
N ALA A 271 3.87 -15.77 -33.53
CA ALA A 271 2.66 -16.18 -34.23
C ALA A 271 2.29 -15.19 -35.35
N ASP A 272 2.26 -13.89 -35.06
CA ASP A 272 2.00 -12.84 -36.06
C ASP A 272 3.08 -12.81 -37.14
N TRP A 273 4.35 -12.98 -36.77
CA TRP A 273 5.47 -13.10 -37.70
C TRP A 273 5.35 -14.34 -38.60
N ASN A 274 4.99 -15.50 -38.03
CA ASN A 274 4.77 -16.72 -38.78
C ASN A 274 3.57 -16.62 -39.74
N ILE A 275 2.48 -15.96 -39.32
CA ILE A 275 1.33 -15.65 -40.18
C ILE A 275 1.74 -14.72 -41.33
N PHE A 276 2.57 -13.69 -41.05
CA PHE A 276 3.12 -12.80 -42.07
C PHE A 276 4.02 -13.54 -43.06
N MET A 277 4.94 -14.38 -42.57
CA MET A 277 5.85 -15.17 -43.40
C MET A 277 5.10 -16.22 -44.24
N ALA A 278 4.11 -16.91 -43.68
CA ALA A 278 3.25 -17.83 -44.43
C ALA A 278 2.48 -17.09 -45.54
N LYS A 279 1.98 -15.88 -45.26
CA LYS A 279 1.38 -15.01 -46.29
C LYS A 279 2.39 -14.54 -47.34
N MET A 280 3.66 -14.33 -47.00
CA MET A 280 4.71 -13.96 -47.96
C MET A 280 5.05 -15.12 -48.92
N VAL A 281 5.22 -16.34 -48.40
CA VAL A 281 5.66 -17.51 -49.19
C VAL A 281 4.64 -17.90 -50.28
N GLY A 282 3.34 -17.65 -50.06
CA GLY A 282 2.28 -17.91 -51.04
C GLY A 282 2.07 -16.82 -52.10
N GLN A 283 2.87 -15.75 -52.14
CA GLN A 283 2.66 -14.61 -53.05
C GLN A 283 3.60 -14.64 -54.25
N ASN A 284 3.19 -13.97 -55.34
CA ASN A 284 4.02 -13.88 -56.54
C ASN A 284 5.28 -13.00 -56.31
N PRO A 285 6.35 -13.20 -57.10
CA PRO A 285 7.63 -12.48 -56.90
C PRO A 285 7.53 -10.95 -56.99
N MET A 286 6.56 -10.40 -57.74
CA MET A 286 6.37 -8.95 -57.86
C MET A 286 5.75 -8.37 -56.59
N THR A 287 4.78 -9.05 -55.98
CA THR A 287 4.21 -8.68 -54.67
C THR A 287 5.28 -8.73 -53.58
N HIS A 288 6.10 -9.79 -53.57
CA HIS A 288 7.23 -9.91 -52.64
C HIS A 288 8.24 -8.77 -52.80
N MET A 289 8.62 -8.41 -54.04
CA MET A 289 9.49 -7.27 -54.32
C MET A 289 8.88 -5.94 -53.86
N HIS A 290 7.57 -5.74 -54.08
CA HIS A 290 6.86 -4.55 -53.64
C HIS A 290 6.86 -4.40 -52.12
N TRP A 291 6.47 -5.46 -51.38
CA TRP A 291 6.48 -5.45 -49.91
C TRP A 291 7.88 -5.25 -49.34
N MET A 292 8.90 -5.91 -49.92
CA MET A 292 10.28 -5.74 -49.47
C MET A 292 10.78 -4.30 -49.69
N ASN A 293 10.38 -3.64 -50.79
CA ASN A 293 10.70 -2.25 -51.06
C ASN A 293 9.88 -1.25 -50.20
N THR A 294 8.72 -1.66 -49.67
CA THR A 294 7.98 -0.89 -48.65
C THR A 294 8.59 -1.03 -47.25
N LEU A 295 9.08 -2.22 -46.87
CA LEU A 295 9.63 -2.49 -45.54
C LEU A 295 11.07 -1.98 -45.37
N LYS A 296 11.92 -2.08 -46.39
CA LYS A 296 13.31 -1.57 -46.37
C LYS A 296 13.47 -0.14 -45.80
N PRO A 297 12.74 0.89 -46.29
CA PRO A 297 12.88 2.25 -45.76
C PRO A 297 12.32 2.43 -44.34
N ILE A 298 11.38 1.59 -43.90
CA ILE A 298 10.87 1.60 -42.53
C ILE A 298 11.92 1.01 -41.56
N LEU A 299 12.57 -0.07 -41.96
CA LEU A 299 13.58 -0.78 -41.17
C LEU A 299 14.95 -0.08 -41.17
N ASN A 300 15.29 0.65 -42.23
CA ASN A 300 16.50 1.47 -42.32
C ASN A 300 16.13 2.93 -42.70
N PRO A 301 15.72 3.78 -41.74
CA PRO A 301 15.33 5.17 -42.01
C PRO A 301 16.41 6.01 -42.71
N SER A 302 17.68 5.66 -42.50
CA SER A 302 18.87 6.23 -43.15
C SER A 302 18.96 5.97 -44.66
N THR A 303 18.13 5.09 -45.23
CA THR A 303 18.05 4.82 -46.68
C THR A 303 16.96 5.63 -47.40
N THR A 304 16.22 6.46 -46.66
CA THR A 304 15.07 7.21 -47.18
C THR A 304 15.41 8.66 -47.51
N SER A 305 15.21 9.08 -48.77
CA SER A 305 15.40 10.47 -49.23
C SER A 305 14.31 11.45 -48.76
N LEU A 306 13.46 11.07 -47.81
CA LEU A 306 12.30 11.85 -47.37
C LEU A 306 12.73 12.91 -46.34
N SER A 307 12.74 14.17 -46.76
CA SER A 307 12.86 15.32 -45.84
C SER A 307 11.53 15.62 -45.15
N SER A 308 11.59 16.10 -43.91
CA SER A 308 10.43 16.48 -43.12
C SER A 308 9.63 17.61 -43.80
N PRO A 309 8.29 17.54 -43.86
CA PRO A 309 7.48 18.48 -44.64
C PRO A 309 7.59 19.91 -44.10
N GLN A 310 7.84 20.87 -45.00
CA GLN A 310 7.93 22.28 -44.64
C GLN A 310 6.58 22.81 -44.11
N GLN A 311 6.66 23.55 -43.00
CA GLN A 311 5.50 24.08 -42.29
C GLN A 311 4.73 25.11 -43.14
N LYS A 312 3.45 24.83 -43.45
CA LYS A 312 2.61 25.76 -44.22
C LYS A 312 2.44 27.08 -43.46
N VAL A 313 2.77 28.18 -44.13
CA VAL A 313 2.70 29.56 -43.64
C VAL A 313 1.24 29.98 -43.40
N GLN A 314 0.98 30.71 -42.31
CA GLN A 314 -0.34 31.28 -42.02
C GLN A 314 -0.68 32.48 -42.93
N THR A 315 -1.88 32.49 -43.50
CA THR A 315 -2.50 33.68 -44.12
C THR A 315 -3.60 34.27 -43.21
N ARG A 316 -3.77 35.60 -43.22
CA ARG A 316 -4.62 36.38 -42.29
C ARG A 316 -5.87 36.97 -42.96
N GLY A 317 -7.00 37.02 -42.23
CA GLY A 317 -8.22 37.83 -42.54
C GLY A 317 -9.48 37.15 -41.95
N ARG A 318 -10.38 37.70 -41.09
CA ARG A 318 -10.86 39.07 -40.72
C ARG A 318 -11.91 39.61 -41.74
N LYS A 319 -13.16 40.06 -41.43
CA LYS A 319 -13.86 40.48 -40.17
C LYS A 319 -15.41 40.63 -40.34
N LEU A 320 -16.14 40.88 -39.23
CA LEU A 320 -17.49 41.54 -39.07
C LEU A 320 -18.76 40.70 -39.40
N GLY A 321 -19.88 40.79 -38.64
CA GLY A 321 -20.09 41.37 -37.30
C GLY A 321 -21.57 41.53 -36.82
N LYS A 322 -21.74 41.78 -35.49
CA LYS A 322 -22.90 42.36 -34.73
C LYS A 322 -24.18 41.48 -34.50
N THR A 323 -24.42 40.87 -33.33
CA THR A 323 -24.97 41.40 -32.03
C THR A 323 -26.37 42.03 -32.11
N PRO A 324 -27.28 41.93 -31.09
CA PRO A 324 -27.05 41.95 -29.62
C PRO A 324 -27.76 40.80 -28.86
N LYS A 325 -27.93 40.70 -27.52
CA LYS A 325 -27.71 41.52 -26.27
C LYS A 325 -27.23 40.53 -25.16
N ALA A 326 -27.06 40.79 -23.85
CA ALA A 326 -27.22 41.97 -22.97
C ALA A 326 -25.99 42.16 -22.03
N LYS A 327 -26.00 43.24 -21.24
CA LYS A 327 -24.90 43.83 -20.44
C LYS A 327 -24.84 43.25 -19.00
N ALA A 328 -23.81 43.43 -18.16
CA ALA A 328 -22.35 43.62 -18.29
C ALA A 328 -21.72 43.79 -16.88
N VAL A 329 -20.37 43.91 -16.80
CA VAL A 329 -19.54 44.44 -15.68
C VAL A 329 -19.24 43.44 -14.53
N VAL A 330 -18.07 42.77 -14.43
CA VAL A 330 -16.65 43.22 -14.26
C VAL A 330 -16.34 43.64 -12.80
N LYS A 331 -15.33 43.09 -12.09
CA LYS A 331 -13.90 43.35 -12.32
C LYS A 331 -12.93 42.29 -11.73
N LYS A 332 -11.75 42.20 -12.35
CA LYS A 332 -10.67 41.21 -12.16
C LYS A 332 -9.81 41.40 -10.88
N ARG A 333 -9.14 40.31 -10.47
CA ARG A 333 -7.81 40.29 -9.81
C ARG A 333 -6.77 41.17 -10.54
N PRO A 334 -5.68 41.61 -9.86
CA PRO A 334 -4.38 41.83 -10.49
C PRO A 334 -3.32 40.77 -10.10
N LYS A 335 -2.22 40.74 -10.87
CA LYS A 335 -1.00 39.93 -10.69
C LYS A 335 0.23 40.85 -10.54
N ALA A 336 1.33 40.35 -9.98
CA ALA A 336 2.72 40.66 -10.38
C ALA A 336 3.60 39.45 -9.97
N ASN A 337 4.50 38.88 -10.78
CA ASN A 337 5.69 39.36 -11.51
C ASN A 337 6.93 39.62 -10.64
N ALA A 338 8.10 39.26 -11.17
CA ALA A 338 9.39 39.20 -10.47
C ALA A 338 10.47 40.05 -11.15
N LYS A 339 11.45 40.56 -10.38
CA LYS A 339 12.90 40.60 -10.71
C LYS A 339 13.75 41.26 -9.59
N ALA A 340 14.94 40.68 -9.38
CA ALA A 340 16.25 41.18 -8.90
C ALA A 340 16.42 42.49 -8.11
N GLY A 341 17.36 42.48 -7.13
CA GLY A 341 18.17 43.66 -6.75
C GLY A 341 18.41 43.92 -5.25
N VAL A 342 19.48 43.32 -4.69
CA VAL A 342 20.57 43.89 -3.85
C VAL A 342 20.30 44.98 -2.75
N ASP A 343 21.05 44.85 -1.65
CA ASP A 343 21.44 45.81 -0.58
C ASP A 343 20.70 45.95 0.76
N ASP A 344 21.52 46.35 1.75
CA ASP A 344 21.35 46.36 3.21
C ASP A 344 20.31 47.35 3.76
N ASN A 345 19.53 46.90 4.76
CA ASN A 345 19.65 47.37 6.15
C ASN A 345 18.56 46.80 7.07
N SER A 346 18.95 46.42 8.29
CA SER A 346 18.00 46.27 9.41
C SER A 346 17.74 47.64 10.06
N PRO A 347 16.54 47.87 10.64
CA PRO A 347 16.50 47.78 12.10
C PRO A 347 15.22 47.17 12.71
N LYS A 348 15.34 46.84 14.00
CA LYS A 348 14.40 46.09 14.85
C LYS A 348 13.08 46.84 15.14
N ALA A 349 11.98 46.09 15.21
CA ALA A 349 10.79 46.42 16.03
C ALA A 349 10.21 45.14 16.66
N LYS A 350 9.51 45.26 17.80
CA LYS A 350 9.27 44.17 18.78
C LYS A 350 7.82 43.66 18.82
N ALA A 351 7.67 42.41 19.29
CA ALA A 351 6.46 41.82 19.91
C ALA A 351 5.26 41.55 18.95
N VAL A 352 4.32 40.63 19.21
CA VAL A 352 3.89 39.99 20.47
C VAL A 352 3.67 38.47 20.29
N VAL A 353 4.15 37.67 21.24
CA VAL A 353 3.80 36.24 21.37
C VAL A 353 2.43 36.10 22.04
N ARG A 354 1.56 35.22 21.53
CA ARG A 354 0.31 34.83 22.20
C ARG A 354 0.08 33.32 22.18
N THR A 355 0.31 32.70 23.33
CA THR A 355 -0.34 31.46 23.81
C THR A 355 -0.56 31.63 25.34
N PRO A 356 -1.36 30.79 26.02
CA PRO A 356 -2.43 29.90 25.56
C PRO A 356 -3.80 30.25 26.23
N LYS A 357 -4.86 29.49 25.93
CA LYS A 357 -5.98 29.31 26.87
C LYS A 357 -6.29 27.82 27.01
N ALA A 358 -6.27 27.34 28.25
CA ALA A 358 -6.62 25.96 28.59
C ALA A 358 -8.14 25.74 28.44
N ALA A 359 -8.51 24.60 27.85
CA ALA A 359 -9.88 24.09 27.91
C ALA A 359 -10.01 23.20 29.15
N LYS A 360 -11.07 23.43 29.94
CA LYS A 360 -11.34 22.71 31.19
C LYS A 360 -11.74 21.26 30.94
N GLU A 361 -11.30 20.35 31.80
CA GLU A 361 -11.92 19.04 31.92
C GLU A 361 -13.39 19.16 32.36
N LEU A 362 -14.25 18.29 31.82
CA LEU A 362 -15.64 18.07 32.26
C LEU A 362 -15.92 16.55 32.22
N PRO A 363 -16.82 16.04 33.08
CA PRO A 363 -16.68 14.70 33.64
C PRO A 363 -17.17 13.56 32.74
N ARG A 364 -16.58 12.38 32.94
CA ARG A 364 -16.98 11.11 32.32
C ARG A 364 -18.46 10.81 32.57
N ARG A 365 -19.30 10.89 31.53
CA ARG A 365 -20.68 10.38 31.58
C ARG A 365 -20.73 8.88 31.26
N LYS A 366 -21.54 8.14 32.02
CA LYS A 366 -21.75 6.69 31.85
C LYS A 366 -22.48 6.40 30.52
N LYS A 367 -22.12 5.29 29.85
CA LYS A 367 -22.80 4.83 28.62
C LYS A 367 -24.27 4.48 28.94
N PRO A 368 -25.27 4.94 28.15
CA PRO A 368 -26.60 4.37 28.21
C PRO A 368 -26.60 2.95 27.61
N LYS A 369 -27.31 2.01 28.24
CA LYS A 369 -27.69 0.75 27.60
C LYS A 369 -28.88 1.04 26.68
N LEU A 370 -28.76 0.84 25.36
CA LEU A 370 -29.95 0.67 24.52
C LEU A 370 -30.40 -0.78 24.59
N VAL A 371 -31.59 -1.00 25.14
CA VAL A 371 -32.29 -2.28 25.07
C VAL A 371 -33.08 -2.29 23.77
N GLY A 372 -32.60 -3.04 22.77
CA GLY A 372 -33.34 -3.31 21.55
C GLY A 372 -34.24 -4.54 21.72
N THR A 373 -35.54 -4.32 21.79
CA THR A 373 -36.56 -5.39 21.74
C THR A 373 -36.82 -5.75 20.29
N LEU A 374 -36.75 -7.04 19.96
CA LEU A 374 -37.08 -7.52 18.62
C LEU A 374 -38.61 -7.66 18.54
N PHE A 375 -39.26 -6.86 17.69
CA PHE A 375 -40.64 -7.12 17.28
C PHE A 375 -40.62 -7.91 15.98
N VAL A 376 -41.28 -9.07 15.99
CA VAL A 376 -41.50 -9.92 14.82
C VAL A 376 -42.90 -9.61 14.29
N GLY A 377 -43.00 -9.18 13.02
CA GLY A 377 -44.27 -8.82 12.39
C GLY A 377 -44.08 -8.42 10.92
N PRO A 378 -45.03 -8.74 10.02
CA PRO A 378 -44.70 -8.91 8.60
C PRO A 378 -44.87 -7.62 7.78
N TYR A 379 -43.75 -7.05 7.33
CA TYR A 379 -43.76 -6.11 6.20
C TYR A 379 -42.63 -6.44 5.23
N LEU A 380 -43.02 -6.66 3.97
CA LEU A 380 -42.13 -6.85 2.83
C LEU A 380 -41.19 -5.65 2.70
N ILE A 381 -39.91 -5.85 2.98
CA ILE A 381 -38.89 -4.85 2.66
C ILE A 381 -38.61 -4.98 1.15
N ASN A 382 -39.29 -4.16 0.36
CA ASN A 382 -38.93 -3.95 -1.04
C ASN A 382 -37.54 -3.32 -1.10
N PHE A 383 -36.54 -4.11 -1.48
CA PHE A 383 -35.22 -3.60 -1.85
C PHE A 383 -35.27 -3.02 -3.28
N PRO A 384 -34.60 -1.89 -3.55
CA PRO A 384 -34.57 -1.33 -4.91
C PRO A 384 -33.80 -2.24 -5.87
N GLU A 385 -34.22 -2.23 -7.13
CA GLU A 385 -33.65 -3.04 -8.22
C GLU A 385 -32.14 -2.77 -8.49
N PRO A 386 -31.43 -3.74 -9.10
CA PRO A 386 -29.98 -3.75 -9.11
C PRO A 386 -29.36 -2.67 -10.01
N ILE A 387 -28.48 -1.84 -9.43
CA ILE A 387 -27.54 -1.03 -10.21
C ILE A 387 -26.54 -1.99 -10.87
N GLY A 388 -26.48 -1.93 -12.20
CA GLY A 388 -25.96 -3.02 -13.03
C GLY A 388 -24.48 -3.39 -12.87
N ARG A 389 -24.22 -4.66 -13.18
CA ARG A 389 -22.94 -5.33 -13.50
C ARG A 389 -21.73 -4.38 -13.65
N HIS A 390 -20.92 -4.23 -12.61
CA HIS A 390 -19.46 -3.94 -12.68
C HIS A 390 -18.78 -4.19 -11.32
N ALA A 391 -19.11 -5.32 -10.67
CA ALA A 391 -18.54 -5.75 -9.39
C ALA A 391 -17.38 -6.74 -9.58
N GLU A 392 -16.28 -6.30 -10.20
CA GLU A 392 -15.05 -7.10 -10.37
C GLU A 392 -13.79 -6.36 -9.87
N ILE A 393 -13.78 -5.90 -8.61
CA ILE A 393 -12.53 -5.42 -7.97
C ILE A 393 -12.39 -5.87 -6.50
N ILE A 394 -12.72 -7.14 -6.19
CA ILE A 394 -11.98 -7.98 -5.22
C ILE A 394 -12.08 -9.42 -5.76
N CYS A 395 -10.98 -10.17 -5.83
CA CYS A 395 -11.03 -11.58 -6.23
C CYS A 395 -11.80 -12.41 -5.19
N SER A 396 -12.95 -12.97 -5.57
CA SER A 396 -13.83 -13.81 -4.73
C SER A 396 -13.10 -14.99 -4.08
N TRP A 397 -12.11 -15.57 -4.78
CA TRP A 397 -11.21 -16.64 -4.32
C TRP A 397 -10.41 -16.36 -3.03
N ARG A 398 -10.52 -15.16 -2.43
CA ARG A 398 -9.83 -14.77 -1.19
C ARG A 398 -10.76 -14.44 -0.03
N TRP A 399 -12.07 -14.62 -0.20
CA TRP A 399 -13.05 -14.31 0.83
C TRP A 399 -13.20 -15.45 1.84
N MET A 400 -13.85 -15.18 2.98
CA MET A 400 -14.24 -16.25 3.89
C MET A 400 -15.37 -17.06 3.25
N ILE A 401 -15.20 -18.38 3.17
CA ILE A 401 -16.17 -19.30 2.59
C ILE A 401 -16.82 -20.09 3.73
N PHE A 402 -18.14 -20.01 3.84
CA PHE A 402 -18.95 -20.90 4.68
C PHE A 402 -19.67 -21.91 3.78
N PRO A 403 -19.88 -23.16 4.22
CA PRO A 403 -19.68 -23.66 5.59
C PRO A 403 -18.21 -23.94 6.00
N ASP A 404 -17.30 -24.18 5.04
CA ASP A 404 -15.94 -24.72 5.29
C ASP A 404 -15.15 -24.05 6.42
N MET A 405 -15.08 -22.71 6.44
CA MET A 405 -14.30 -22.00 7.45
C MET A 405 -14.94 -21.99 8.84
N GLY A 406 -16.21 -22.37 8.98
CA GLY A 406 -16.90 -22.42 10.27
C GLY A 406 -16.23 -23.37 11.27
N HIS A 407 -15.92 -24.60 10.84
CA HIS A 407 -15.22 -25.60 11.65
C HIS A 407 -13.80 -25.15 12.06
N VAL A 408 -13.10 -24.48 11.13
CA VAL A 408 -11.75 -23.95 11.35
C VAL A 408 -11.76 -22.83 12.40
N VAL A 409 -12.69 -21.88 12.29
CA VAL A 409 -12.81 -20.76 13.24
C VAL A 409 -13.24 -21.28 14.62
N ALA A 410 -14.24 -22.15 14.69
CA ALA A 410 -14.72 -22.73 15.95
C ALA A 410 -13.59 -23.44 16.72
N SER A 411 -12.84 -24.30 16.02
CA SER A 411 -11.75 -25.09 16.60
C SER A 411 -10.52 -24.23 16.95
N THR A 412 -10.09 -23.32 16.07
CA THR A 412 -8.87 -22.50 16.26
C THR A 412 -9.00 -21.55 17.46
N TYR A 413 -10.18 -20.95 17.65
CA TYR A 413 -10.41 -19.97 18.72
C TYR A 413 -11.12 -20.54 19.95
N ASN A 414 -11.47 -21.83 19.93
CA ASN A 414 -12.28 -22.53 20.92
C ASN A 414 -13.55 -21.74 21.26
N VAL A 415 -14.38 -21.51 20.25
CA VAL A 415 -15.66 -20.78 20.32
C VAL A 415 -16.75 -21.52 19.57
N VAL A 416 -18.00 -21.27 19.93
CA VAL A 416 -19.17 -21.70 19.15
C VAL A 416 -19.40 -20.64 18.07
N VAL A 417 -19.46 -21.04 16.79
CA VAL A 417 -19.76 -20.12 15.68
C VAL A 417 -21.16 -20.40 15.18
N VAL A 418 -21.99 -19.37 15.06
CA VAL A 418 -23.36 -19.47 14.54
C VAL A 418 -23.46 -18.70 13.24
N LEU A 419 -23.68 -19.39 12.13
CA LEU A 419 -23.97 -18.80 10.82
C LEU A 419 -25.48 -18.63 10.65
N LEU A 420 -25.90 -17.43 10.29
CA LEU A 420 -27.27 -17.09 9.91
C LEU A 420 -27.27 -16.52 8.49
N SER A 421 -27.98 -17.13 7.56
CA SER A 421 -28.17 -16.61 6.20
C SER A 421 -29.61 -16.85 5.73
N GLN A 422 -30.01 -16.15 4.68
CA GLN A 422 -31.29 -16.40 4.00
C GLN A 422 -31.36 -17.81 3.40
N LEU A 423 -30.22 -18.38 2.99
CA LEU A 423 -30.16 -19.69 2.31
C LEU A 423 -29.69 -20.84 3.21
N GLN A 424 -28.82 -20.58 4.20
CA GLN A 424 -28.27 -21.62 5.07
C GLN A 424 -27.99 -21.10 6.49
N CYS A 425 -28.41 -21.85 7.50
CA CYS A 425 -28.16 -21.56 8.91
C CYS A 425 -27.54 -22.78 9.60
N LEU A 426 -26.36 -22.61 10.23
CA LEU A 426 -25.57 -23.69 10.82
C LEU A 426 -24.84 -23.25 12.09
N THR A 427 -24.68 -24.16 13.05
CA THR A 427 -23.82 -23.99 14.24
C THR A 427 -22.56 -24.86 14.10
N PHE A 428 -21.39 -24.25 14.25
CA PHE A 428 -20.10 -24.92 14.24
C PHE A 428 -19.54 -24.96 15.66
N LEU A 429 -19.10 -26.15 16.07
CA LEU A 429 -18.55 -26.43 17.39
C LEU A 429 -17.06 -26.81 17.26
N PRO A 430 -16.24 -26.59 18.31
CA PRO A 430 -14.85 -27.03 18.30
C PRO A 430 -14.73 -28.56 18.07
N LEU A 431 -13.80 -28.99 17.22
CA LEU A 431 -13.61 -30.41 16.88
C LEU A 431 -12.77 -31.19 17.91
N HIS A 432 -11.88 -30.52 18.65
CA HIS A 432 -10.78 -31.15 19.41
C HIS A 432 -10.68 -30.69 20.87
N SER A 433 -11.74 -30.12 21.44
CA SER A 433 -11.76 -29.61 22.81
C SER A 433 -13.06 -29.95 23.53
N ARG A 434 -12.97 -30.20 24.83
CA ARG A 434 -14.15 -30.22 25.72
C ARG A 434 -14.74 -28.82 25.86
N PRO A 435 -16.07 -28.71 26.10
CA PRO A 435 -16.66 -27.44 26.48
C PRO A 435 -16.05 -26.93 27.80
N PRO A 436 -15.70 -25.63 27.89
CA PRO A 436 -15.38 -25.03 29.18
C PRO A 436 -16.67 -24.92 30.02
N SER A 437 -16.51 -24.54 31.29
CA SER A 437 -17.65 -24.20 32.15
C SER A 437 -18.57 -23.17 31.46
N SER A 438 -19.89 -23.27 31.67
CA SER A 438 -20.91 -22.57 30.86
C SER A 438 -20.79 -21.04 30.89
N ASP A 439 -20.19 -20.48 31.95
CA ASP A 439 -19.84 -19.05 32.10
C ASP A 439 -18.73 -18.56 31.16
N LYS A 440 -17.94 -19.47 30.57
CA LYS A 440 -16.80 -19.19 29.71
C LYS A 440 -17.03 -19.52 28.24
N ILE A 441 -18.16 -20.13 27.90
CA ILE A 441 -18.51 -20.43 26.51
C ILE A 441 -18.77 -19.13 25.77
N ARG A 442 -18.03 -18.90 24.68
CA ARG A 442 -18.20 -17.74 23.79
C ARG A 442 -18.93 -18.18 22.53
N VAL A 443 -20.03 -17.50 22.23
CA VAL A 443 -20.79 -17.68 20.99
C VAL A 443 -20.52 -16.49 20.07
N LEU A 444 -20.08 -16.77 18.85
CA LEU A 444 -19.82 -15.81 17.78
C LEU A 444 -20.91 -15.95 16.72
N GLY A 445 -21.91 -15.06 16.75
CA GLY A 445 -22.92 -14.98 15.71
C GLY A 445 -22.39 -14.23 14.48
N ILE A 446 -22.61 -14.79 13.29
CA ILE A 446 -22.21 -14.26 12.00
C ILE A 446 -23.44 -14.33 11.07
N GLY A 447 -23.88 -13.17 10.58
CA GLY A 447 -24.92 -13.07 9.56
C GLY A 447 -24.29 -12.93 8.17
N LEU A 448 -24.68 -13.77 7.21
CA LEU A 448 -24.36 -13.58 5.79
C LEU A 448 -25.53 -12.85 5.10
N VAL A 449 -25.27 -11.62 4.69
CA VAL A 449 -26.20 -10.70 4.02
C VAL A 449 -25.88 -10.67 2.53
N ASN A 450 -26.91 -10.71 1.68
CA ASN A 450 -26.83 -10.62 0.21
C ASN A 450 -25.92 -11.65 -0.49
N GLY A 451 -25.49 -12.71 0.22
CA GLY A 451 -24.55 -13.71 -0.31
C GLY A 451 -23.09 -13.26 -0.38
N ASP A 452 -22.81 -11.99 -0.06
CA ASP A 452 -21.49 -11.37 -0.28
C ASP A 452 -20.93 -10.62 0.95
N HIS A 453 -21.66 -10.56 2.07
CA HIS A 453 -21.23 -9.76 3.22
C HIS A 453 -21.49 -10.42 4.58
N PHE A 454 -20.43 -10.58 5.39
CA PHE A 454 -20.54 -11.07 6.77
C PHE A 454 -20.63 -9.93 7.78
N VAL A 455 -21.64 -9.97 8.65
CA VAL A 455 -21.81 -9.07 9.80
C VAL A 455 -21.77 -9.84 11.11
N GLN A 456 -21.23 -9.26 12.19
CA GLN A 456 -21.36 -9.84 13.52
C GLN A 456 -22.80 -9.70 14.03
N VAL A 457 -23.35 -10.76 14.59
CA VAL A 457 -24.68 -10.81 15.21
C VAL A 457 -24.54 -11.14 16.69
N ASP A 458 -24.94 -10.20 17.55
CA ASP A 458 -24.93 -10.40 19.01
C ASP A 458 -26.19 -11.17 19.45
N LEU A 459 -26.05 -12.49 19.63
CA LEU A 459 -27.10 -13.36 20.14
C LEU A 459 -27.35 -13.13 21.63
N LYS A 460 -28.62 -13.07 22.04
CA LYS A 460 -29.00 -12.97 23.46
C LYS A 460 -28.87 -14.34 24.12
N ALA A 461 -28.72 -14.36 25.44
CA ALA A 461 -28.77 -15.61 26.19
C ALA A 461 -30.08 -16.36 25.90
N CYS A 462 -29.98 -17.67 25.69
CA CYS A 462 -31.10 -18.55 25.32
C CYS A 462 -31.80 -18.21 23.97
N SER A 463 -31.16 -17.44 23.08
CA SER A 463 -31.64 -17.29 21.70
C SER A 463 -31.72 -18.66 20.98
N PRO A 464 -32.70 -18.88 20.09
CA PRO A 464 -32.71 -20.02 19.18
C PRO A 464 -31.41 -20.10 18.37
N MET A 465 -30.88 -21.31 18.15
CA MET A 465 -29.63 -21.55 17.45
C MET A 465 -29.83 -22.54 16.30
N PRO A 466 -29.21 -22.33 15.12
CA PRO A 466 -29.29 -23.29 14.03
C PRO A 466 -28.75 -24.67 14.41
N PRO A 467 -29.17 -25.75 13.72
CA PRO A 467 -28.62 -27.09 13.94
C PRO A 467 -27.10 -27.16 13.77
N ILE A 468 -26.49 -28.13 14.44
CA ILE A 468 -25.05 -28.36 14.38
C ILE A 468 -24.68 -28.89 12.99
N ALA A 469 -23.62 -28.33 12.41
CA ALA A 469 -23.07 -28.75 11.12
C ALA A 469 -22.71 -30.25 11.09
N ASN A 470 -23.18 -30.97 10.07
CA ASN A 470 -23.08 -32.43 9.94
C ASN A 470 -21.63 -32.94 10.00
N TYR A 471 -20.68 -32.22 9.40
CA TYR A 471 -19.26 -32.58 9.43
C TYR A 471 -18.65 -32.54 10.83
N TRP A 472 -19.24 -31.81 11.78
CA TRP A 472 -18.81 -31.88 13.17
C TRP A 472 -19.04 -33.29 13.75
N PHE A 473 -20.17 -33.92 13.47
CA PHE A 473 -20.43 -35.31 13.88
C PHE A 473 -19.45 -36.31 13.25
N LYS A 474 -18.97 -36.03 12.04
CA LYS A 474 -18.03 -36.88 11.28
C LYS A 474 -16.57 -36.76 11.76
N PHE A 475 -16.14 -35.58 12.18
CA PHE A 475 -14.71 -35.28 12.41
C PHE A 475 -14.36 -34.89 13.85
N ARG A 476 -15.32 -34.72 14.75
CA ARG A 476 -15.05 -34.42 16.17
C ARG A 476 -14.29 -35.56 16.87
N TRP A 477 -13.50 -35.20 17.85
CA TRP A 477 -12.86 -36.16 18.77
C TRP A 477 -13.82 -36.59 19.89
N GLU A 478 -13.49 -37.70 20.55
CA GLU A 478 -14.27 -38.26 21.66
C GLU A 478 -14.57 -37.21 22.76
N GLU A 479 -13.56 -36.39 23.04
CA GLU A 479 -13.60 -35.33 24.05
C GLU A 479 -14.55 -34.17 23.69
N ALA A 480 -14.84 -33.97 22.41
CA ALA A 480 -15.76 -32.93 21.96
C ALA A 480 -17.24 -33.36 22.04
N LYS A 481 -17.56 -34.64 22.29
CA LYS A 481 -18.95 -35.12 22.38
C LYS A 481 -19.80 -34.34 23.40
N GLU A 482 -19.19 -33.88 24.49
CA GLU A 482 -19.84 -33.08 25.53
C GLU A 482 -20.50 -31.78 25.00
N TRP A 483 -20.09 -31.26 23.84
CA TRP A 483 -20.74 -30.10 23.22
C TRP A 483 -22.14 -30.39 22.64
N GLU A 484 -22.44 -31.64 22.26
CA GLU A 484 -23.62 -32.01 21.47
C GLU A 484 -24.94 -31.66 22.19
N THR A 485 -24.99 -31.89 23.50
CA THR A 485 -26.20 -31.71 24.30
C THR A 485 -26.42 -30.28 24.80
N LEU A 486 -25.38 -29.44 24.82
CA LEU A 486 -25.40 -28.11 25.47
C LEU A 486 -26.38 -27.10 24.86
N PHE A 487 -26.67 -27.24 23.57
CA PHE A 487 -27.52 -26.31 22.81
C PHE A 487 -28.82 -26.96 22.29
N SER A 488 -29.13 -28.17 22.76
CA SER A 488 -30.29 -28.96 22.33
C SER A 488 -31.61 -28.18 22.37
N VAL A 489 -31.89 -27.50 23.49
CA VAL A 489 -33.11 -26.68 23.67
C VAL A 489 -33.18 -25.51 22.66
N GLN A 490 -32.05 -24.84 22.44
CA GLN A 490 -31.95 -23.72 21.50
C GLN A 490 -32.09 -24.17 20.05
N ILE A 491 -31.63 -25.39 19.72
CA ILE A 491 -31.74 -26.01 18.40
C ILE A 491 -33.19 -26.41 18.10
N GLU A 492 -33.89 -27.04 19.03
CA GLU A 492 -35.32 -27.34 18.85
C GLU A 492 -36.16 -26.06 18.75
N ALA A 493 -35.85 -25.03 19.54
CA ALA A 493 -36.49 -23.72 19.43
C ALA A 493 -36.27 -23.05 18.05
N PHE A 494 -35.14 -23.30 17.39
CA PHE A 494 -34.85 -22.76 16.04
C PHE A 494 -35.62 -23.52 14.96
N LYS A 495 -35.64 -24.86 15.03
CA LYS A 495 -36.41 -25.72 14.11
C LYS A 495 -37.90 -25.37 14.09
N ALA A 496 -38.45 -24.94 15.23
CA ALA A 496 -39.85 -24.52 15.34
C ALA A 496 -40.16 -23.14 14.69
N ILE A 497 -39.15 -22.36 14.31
CA ILE A 497 -39.29 -20.98 13.79
C ILE A 497 -38.88 -20.86 12.32
N ILE A 498 -37.97 -21.72 11.85
CA ILE A 498 -37.39 -21.62 10.50
C ILE A 498 -38.29 -22.26 9.42
N GLY A 499 -38.34 -21.64 8.24
CA GLY A 499 -39.05 -22.18 7.08
C GLY A 499 -38.27 -23.29 6.38
N SER A 500 -38.96 -24.08 5.55
CA SER A 500 -38.38 -25.18 4.75
C SER A 500 -37.49 -24.71 3.59
N ASP A 501 -37.47 -23.41 3.34
CA ASP A 501 -36.66 -22.70 2.34
C ASP A 501 -35.20 -22.44 2.79
N VAL A 502 -34.89 -22.65 4.08
CA VAL A 502 -33.55 -22.44 4.63
C VAL A 502 -32.84 -23.79 4.87
N ALA A 503 -31.67 -23.97 4.26
CA ALA A 503 -30.85 -25.15 4.50
C ALA A 503 -30.34 -25.18 5.95
N THR A 504 -30.60 -26.29 6.64
CA THR A 504 -30.21 -26.54 8.04
C THR A 504 -29.19 -27.67 8.17
N ALA A 505 -28.59 -28.05 7.04
CA ALA A 505 -27.58 -29.08 6.89
C ALA A 505 -26.52 -28.61 5.88
N GLU A 506 -25.33 -29.20 5.94
CA GLU A 506 -24.31 -29.06 4.91
C GLU A 506 -24.67 -29.96 3.71
N SER A 507 -24.76 -29.37 2.52
CA SER A 507 -24.98 -30.06 1.25
C SER A 507 -23.67 -30.18 0.46
N PHE A 508 -23.52 -31.27 -0.29
CA PHE A 508 -22.46 -31.39 -1.28
C PHE A 508 -22.84 -30.63 -2.55
N ASP A 509 -21.92 -29.79 -3.04
CA ASP A 509 -21.62 -29.80 -4.48
C ASP A 509 -20.37 -30.68 -4.64
N ILE A 510 -20.45 -31.69 -5.51
CA ILE A 510 -19.29 -32.41 -6.02
C ILE A 510 -19.07 -31.88 -7.43
N ASP A 511 -18.09 -30.99 -7.59
CA ASP A 511 -17.45 -30.60 -8.85
C ASP A 511 -15.96 -30.30 -8.58
#